data_AF-A0A0F2C5Z9-F1
#
_entry.id   AF-A0A0F2C5Z9-F1
#
_cell.length_a   1.000
_cell.length_b   1.000
_cell.length_c   1.000
_cell.angle_alpha   90.00
_cell.angle_beta   90.00
_cell.angle_gamma   90.00
#
_symmetry.space_group_name_H-M   'P 1'
#
loop_
_entity.id
_entity.type
_entity.pdbx_description
1 polymer ?
#
loop_
_entity_poly.entity_id
_entity_poly.type
_entity_poly.pdbx_seq_one_letter_code
_entity_poly.pdbx_strand_id
1 'polypeptide(L)'
;MTTATGRPRACEDEPTPGLMSRTDRAETAFDALARALDDAAPGCKGDTRFTLDAHQLQRDEVTFLSVKVCRPCPLRALCQDYAEAAKPQAGVWAGRVYGPRRGRPDD
;
A
#
# COMPACT_ATOMS: atom_id res chain seq x y z
N MET A 1 -20.25 -4.23 55.28
CA MET A 1 -19.13 -5.03 54.74
C MET A 1 -19.73 -5.95 53.68
N THR A 2 -19.58 -5.62 52.40
CA THR A 2 -20.27 -6.31 51.30
C THR A 2 -19.21 -6.89 50.35
N THR A 3 -19.21 -8.21 50.24
CA THR A 3 -18.52 -8.99 49.21
C THR A 3 -19.15 -8.77 47.83
N ALA A 4 -18.33 -8.74 46.78
CA ALA A 4 -18.33 -9.72 45.67
C ALA A 4 -17.89 -9.12 44.32
N THR A 5 -17.14 -9.96 43.58
CA THR A 5 -17.11 -10.08 42.11
C THR A 5 -16.26 -9.11 41.30
N GLY A 6 -15.03 -9.55 41.02
CA GLY A 6 -14.72 -10.11 39.70
C GLY A 6 -14.79 -9.19 38.50
N ARG A 7 -13.62 -8.91 37.93
CA ARG A 7 -13.43 -8.90 36.47
C ARG A 7 -11.98 -9.26 36.15
N PRO A 8 -11.66 -10.47 35.64
CA PRO A 8 -10.42 -10.61 34.89
C PRO A 8 -10.53 -9.67 33.69
N ARG A 9 -9.55 -8.77 33.54
CA ARG A 9 -9.36 -8.05 32.28
C ARG A 9 -8.95 -9.11 31.26
N ALA A 10 -9.91 -9.53 30.45
CA ALA A 10 -9.66 -10.23 29.21
C ALA A 10 -8.62 -9.43 28.41
N CYS A 11 -7.41 -9.97 28.34
CA CYS A 11 -6.53 -9.78 27.19
C CYS A 11 -7.10 -10.65 26.08
N GLU A 12 -8.21 -10.24 25.49
CA GLU A 12 -8.75 -10.87 24.28
C GLU A 12 -8.67 -9.81 23.18
N ASP A 13 -7.45 -9.58 22.70
CA ASP A 13 -7.25 -9.15 21.31
C ASP A 13 -7.09 -10.45 20.51
N GLU A 14 -8.19 -11.22 20.42
CA GLU A 14 -8.28 -12.37 19.52
C GLU A 14 -8.77 -11.85 18.16
N PRO A 15 -7.92 -11.82 17.12
CA PRO A 15 -8.38 -11.49 15.78
C PRO A 15 -9.34 -12.58 15.33
N THR A 16 -10.59 -12.20 15.09
CA THR A 16 -11.67 -13.09 14.68
C THR A 16 -11.26 -13.88 13.43
N PRO A 17 -11.11 -15.22 13.50
CA PRO A 17 -10.77 -16.02 12.34
C PRO A 17 -12.07 -16.34 11.59
N GLY A 18 -12.34 -15.64 10.48
CA GLY A 18 -13.53 -16.01 9.71
C GLY A 18 -14.00 -15.12 8.57
N LEU A 19 -13.32 -14.02 8.25
CA LEU A 19 -13.63 -13.25 7.05
C LEU A 19 -12.32 -12.76 6.44
N MET A 20 -11.85 -13.41 5.38
CA MET A 20 -10.75 -12.90 4.55
C MET A 20 -11.16 -11.52 4.03
N SER A 21 -10.83 -10.50 4.81
CA SER A 21 -11.18 -9.11 4.56
C SER A 21 -10.24 -8.57 3.49
N ARG A 22 -10.69 -7.59 2.71
CA ARG A 22 -9.83 -6.93 1.71
C ARG A 22 -8.54 -6.39 2.34
N THR A 23 -8.59 -6.00 3.60
CA THR A 23 -7.44 -5.59 4.41
C THR A 23 -6.44 -6.74 4.62
N ASP A 24 -6.90 -7.94 4.99
CA ASP A 24 -6.03 -9.13 5.17
C ASP A 24 -5.29 -9.52 3.88
N ARG A 25 -5.98 -9.45 2.74
CA ARG A 25 -5.33 -9.65 1.44
C ARG A 25 -4.30 -8.56 1.14
N ALA A 26 -4.60 -7.31 1.47
CA ALA A 26 -3.68 -6.19 1.30
C ALA A 26 -2.46 -6.31 2.23
N GLU A 27 -2.64 -6.75 3.48
CA GLU A 27 -1.58 -6.97 4.45
C GLU A 27 -0.67 -8.12 4.02
N THR A 28 -1.24 -9.25 3.58
CA THR A 28 -0.46 -10.39 3.07
C THR A 28 0.35 -9.99 1.83
N ALA A 29 -0.25 -9.26 0.89
CA ALA A 29 0.45 -8.76 -0.29
C ALA A 29 1.53 -7.72 0.07
N PHE A 30 1.26 -6.89 1.08
CA PHE A 30 2.23 -5.92 1.58
C PHE A 30 3.42 -6.60 2.26
N ASP A 31 3.20 -7.62 3.10
CA ASP A 31 4.28 -8.36 3.76
C ASP A 31 5.20 -9.04 2.74
N ALA A 32 4.63 -9.68 1.72
CA ALA A 32 5.38 -10.26 0.61
C ALA A 32 6.19 -9.19 -0.15
N LEU A 33 5.58 -8.04 -0.44
CA LEU A 33 6.25 -6.92 -1.08
C LEU A 33 7.37 -6.33 -0.19
N ALA A 34 7.11 -6.12 1.10
CA ALA A 34 8.04 -5.53 2.04
C ALA A 34 9.30 -6.38 2.20
N ARG A 35 9.15 -7.70 2.30
CA ARG A 35 10.29 -8.63 2.30
C ARG A 35 11.11 -8.53 1.03
N ALA A 36 10.45 -8.46 -0.12
CA ALA A 36 11.14 -8.36 -1.40
C ALA A 36 11.82 -6.99 -1.61
N LEU A 37 11.26 -5.91 -1.05
CA LEU A 37 11.85 -4.57 -1.05
C LEU A 37 13.11 -4.46 -0.17
N ASP A 38 13.19 -5.29 0.87
CA ASP A 38 14.38 -5.38 1.72
C ASP A 38 15.54 -6.02 0.97
N ASP A 39 15.27 -7.11 0.24
CA ASP A 39 16.24 -7.91 -0.49
C ASP A 39 16.73 -7.26 -1.81
N ALA A 40 15.82 -6.75 -2.64
CA ALA A 40 16.13 -6.41 -4.04
C ALA A 40 16.58 -4.96 -4.30
N ALA A 41 16.56 -4.08 -3.29
CA ALA A 41 16.91 -2.65 -3.37
C ALA A 41 16.50 -1.99 -4.72
N PRO A 42 15.20 -1.97 -5.09
CA PRO A 42 14.76 -1.54 -6.41
C PRO A 42 15.01 -0.05 -6.63
N GLY A 43 15.08 0.38 -7.89
CA GLY A 43 15.31 1.79 -8.26
C GLY A 43 14.23 2.78 -7.82
N CYS A 44 13.12 2.31 -7.23
CA CYS A 44 12.12 3.16 -6.57
C CYS A 44 12.41 3.41 -5.08
N LYS A 45 13.31 2.65 -4.45
CA LYS A 45 13.65 2.79 -3.02
C LYS A 45 14.36 4.12 -2.79
N GLY A 46 13.77 4.96 -1.94
CA GLY A 46 14.29 6.29 -1.61
C GLY A 46 13.88 7.40 -2.60
N ASP A 47 13.15 7.07 -3.67
CA ASP A 47 12.61 8.07 -4.59
C ASP A 47 11.22 8.51 -4.11
N THR A 48 11.15 9.74 -3.58
CA THR A 48 9.92 10.33 -3.03
C THR A 48 8.82 10.51 -4.08
N ARG A 49 9.17 10.51 -5.38
CA ARG A 49 8.18 10.63 -6.46
C ARG A 49 7.20 9.46 -6.51
N PHE A 50 7.56 8.30 -5.94
CA PHE A 50 6.64 7.15 -5.85
C PHE A 50 5.56 7.32 -4.77
N THR A 51 5.76 8.21 -3.79
CA THR A 51 4.78 8.51 -2.74
C THR A 51 4.03 9.82 -2.96
N LEU A 52 4.44 10.62 -3.96
CA LEU A 52 3.74 11.85 -4.33
C LEU A 52 2.33 11.57 -4.87
N ASP A 53 1.44 12.53 -4.68
CA ASP A 53 0.14 12.50 -5.31
C ASP A 53 0.23 12.63 -6.83
N ALA A 54 -0.76 12.07 -7.53
CA ALA A 54 -0.88 12.16 -8.98
C ALA A 54 -0.84 13.62 -9.52
N HIS A 55 -1.27 14.60 -8.71
CA HIS A 55 -1.28 16.02 -9.08
C HIS A 55 0.07 16.73 -8.88
N GLN A 56 0.98 16.13 -8.13
CA GLN A 56 2.33 16.66 -7.90
C GLN A 56 3.32 16.15 -8.96
N LEU A 57 3.01 15.03 -9.60
CA LEU A 57 3.82 14.47 -10.68
C LEU A 57 3.48 15.11 -12.03
N GLN A 58 4.53 15.45 -12.78
CA GLN A 58 4.41 15.85 -14.18
C GLN A 58 4.15 14.62 -15.06
N ARG A 59 3.54 14.83 -16.23
CA ARG A 59 3.21 13.73 -17.16
C ARG A 59 4.44 12.96 -17.63
N ASP A 60 5.54 13.67 -17.87
CA ASP A 60 6.81 13.07 -18.30
C ASP A 60 7.46 12.27 -17.17
N GLU A 61 7.35 12.75 -15.92
CA GLU A 61 7.83 12.03 -14.74
C GLU A 61 7.03 10.75 -14.52
N VAL A 62 5.70 10.80 -14.60
CA VAL A 62 4.85 9.60 -14.56
C VAL A 62 5.31 8.59 -15.60
N THR A 63 5.53 9.03 -16.84
CA THR A 63 5.98 8.15 -17.93
C THR A 63 7.34 7.54 -17.62
N PHE A 64 8.28 8.33 -17.10
CA PHE A 64 9.60 7.86 -16.69
C PHE A 64 9.50 6.83 -15.55
N LEU A 65 8.79 7.14 -14.46
CA LEU A 65 8.63 6.26 -13.30
C LEU A 65 7.94 4.96 -13.70
N SER A 66 6.88 5.02 -14.49
CA SER A 66 6.13 3.84 -14.93
C SER A 66 6.91 2.96 -15.91
N VAL A 67 7.56 3.55 -16.91
CA VAL A 67 8.18 2.79 -18.01
C VAL A 67 9.64 2.46 -17.76
N LYS A 68 10.41 3.40 -17.20
CA LYS A 68 11.86 3.23 -17.00
C LYS A 68 12.21 2.62 -15.65
N VAL A 69 11.43 2.90 -14.61
CA VAL A 69 11.71 2.38 -13.26
C VAL A 69 10.85 1.16 -12.93
N CYS A 70 9.52 1.25 -13.05
CA CYS A 70 8.63 0.14 -12.69
C CYS A 70 8.68 -1.03 -13.67
N ARG A 71 8.74 -0.78 -14.99
CA ARG A 71 8.66 -1.85 -16.00
C ARG A 71 9.78 -2.89 -15.90
N PRO A 72 11.07 -2.52 -15.71
CA PRO A 72 12.15 -3.50 -15.51
C PRO A 72 12.25 -4.03 -14.08
N CYS A 73 11.45 -3.53 -13.14
CA CYS A 73 11.53 -3.95 -11.74
C CYS A 73 11.04 -5.41 -11.58
N PRO A 74 11.83 -6.32 -10.98
CA PRO A 74 11.41 -7.70 -10.75
C PRO A 74 10.25 -7.80 -9.76
N LEU A 75 10.10 -6.80 -8.87
CA LEU A 75 9.03 -6.75 -7.87
C LEU A 75 7.70 -6.21 -8.41
N ARG A 76 7.63 -5.88 -9.71
CA ARG A 76 6.46 -5.24 -10.31
C ARG A 76 5.18 -6.04 -10.09
N ALA A 77 5.24 -7.38 -10.14
CA ALA A 77 4.09 -8.24 -9.88
C ALA A 77 3.58 -8.07 -8.45
N LEU A 78 4.46 -8.15 -7.45
CA LEU A 78 4.12 -7.94 -6.04
C LEU A 78 3.56 -6.54 -5.78
N CYS A 79 4.15 -5.50 -6.41
CA CYS A 79 3.62 -4.15 -6.36
C CYS A 79 2.19 -4.06 -6.94
N GLN A 80 1.88 -4.84 -7.97
CA GLN A 80 0.56 -4.85 -8.60
C GLN A 80 -0.45 -5.55 -7.70
N ASP A 81 -0.12 -6.72 -7.15
CA ASP A 81 -0.98 -7.46 -6.23
C ASP A 81 -1.36 -6.62 -5.01
N TYR A 82 -0.37 -5.97 -4.38
CA TYR A 82 -0.62 -5.05 -3.28
C TYR A 82 -1.52 -3.89 -3.71
N ALA A 83 -1.22 -3.24 -4.85
CA ALA A 83 -1.98 -2.08 -5.29
C ALA A 83 -3.43 -2.40 -5.69
N GLU A 84 -3.69 -3.61 -6.19
CA GLU A 84 -5.04 -4.09 -6.50
C GLU A 84 -5.84 -4.43 -5.23
N ALA A 85 -5.18 -5.00 -4.21
CA ALA A 85 -5.79 -5.33 -2.94
C ALA A 85 -6.04 -4.08 -2.06
N ALA A 86 -5.00 -3.26 -1.88
CA ALA A 86 -5.01 -2.09 -0.99
C ALA A 86 -5.67 -0.86 -1.62
N LYS A 87 -5.62 -0.72 -2.95
CA LYS A 87 -6.04 0.48 -3.68
C LYS A 87 -5.51 1.77 -3.05
N PRO A 88 -4.17 2.00 -3.09
CA PRO A 88 -3.55 3.13 -2.42
C PRO A 88 -4.16 4.47 -2.88
N GLN A 89 -4.22 5.43 -1.96
CA GLN A 89 -4.83 6.74 -2.20
C GLN A 89 -3.89 7.71 -2.94
N ALA A 90 -2.62 7.36 -3.12
CA ALA A 90 -1.61 8.17 -3.79
C ALA A 90 -0.42 7.32 -4.27
N GLY A 91 0.42 7.90 -5.12
CA GLY A 91 1.68 7.32 -5.54
C GLY A 91 1.66 6.53 -6.86
N VAL A 92 2.83 6.01 -7.22
CA VAL A 92 3.01 5.18 -8.43
C VAL A 92 3.28 3.74 -8.02
N TRP A 93 2.38 2.83 -8.37
CA TRP A 93 2.47 1.42 -7.99
C TRP A 93 2.40 0.54 -9.24
N ALA A 94 3.39 -0.33 -9.42
CA ALA A 94 3.53 -1.21 -10.59
C ALA A 94 3.40 -0.49 -11.96
N GLY A 95 3.80 0.79 -12.00
CA GLY A 95 3.70 1.66 -13.17
C GLY A 95 2.32 2.27 -13.43
N ARG A 96 1.39 2.18 -12.47
CA ARG A 96 0.11 2.89 -12.47
C ARG A 96 0.13 4.00 -11.44
N VAL A 97 -0.43 5.15 -11.79
CA VAL A 97 -0.60 6.27 -10.85
C VAL A 97 -1.92 6.08 -10.12
N TYR A 98 -1.86 6.19 -8.80
CA TYR A 98 -2.99 6.10 -7.90
C TYR A 98 -3.28 7.46 -7.25
N GLY A 99 -4.52 7.61 -6.81
CA GLY A 99 -5.02 8.78 -6.11
C GLY A 99 -6.06 9.58 -6.88
N PRO A 100 -6.58 10.65 -6.23
CA PRO A 100 -7.62 11.46 -6.81
C PRO A 100 -7.10 12.02 -8.14
N ARG A 101 -7.76 11.62 -9.23
CA ARG A 101 -7.59 12.29 -10.52
C ARG A 101 -7.90 13.75 -10.27
N ARG A 102 -7.05 14.68 -10.76
CA ARG A 102 -7.25 16.13 -10.62
C ARG A 102 -8.74 16.42 -10.85
N GLY A 103 -9.46 16.62 -9.74
CA GLY A 103 -10.81 17.11 -9.79
C GLY A 103 -10.69 18.46 -10.43
N ARG A 104 -11.46 18.68 -11.49
CA ARG A 104 -11.69 20.03 -12.01
C ARG A 104 -11.92 20.94 -10.79
N PRO A 105 -11.21 22.07 -10.64
CA PRO A 105 -11.51 22.99 -9.56
C PRO A 105 -13.01 23.27 -9.63
N ASP A 106 -13.69 22.98 -8.52
CA ASP A 106 -15.08 23.35 -8.31
C ASP A 106 -15.11 24.88 -8.39
N ASP A 107 -15.81 25.40 -9.40
CA ASP A 107 -15.98 26.81 -9.74
C ASP A 107 -17.04 27.46 -8.84
#